data_AF-A0A9D7ZAT1-F1
#
_entry.id   AF-A0A9D7ZAT1-F1
#
_cell.length_a   1.000
_cell.length_b   1.000
_cell.length_c   1.000
_cell.angle_alpha   90.00
_cell.angle_beta   90.00
_cell.angle_gamma   90.00
#
_symmetry.space_group_name_H-M   'P 1'
#
loop_
_entity.id
_entity.type
_entity.pdbx_description
1 polymer ?
#
loop_
_entity_poly.entity_id
_entity_poly.type
_entity_poly.pdbx_seq_one_letter_code
_entity_poly.pdbx_strand_id
1 'polypeptide(L)'
;MMKLNPVIFIFFLQVLLFSWGCGETGKLVYPSKASFYPTKKDKFIIYSYEEFNHDAFNSSTDTTTYWIKETIETPFIDQEKDSSYQLRIDYSYDEGLNWEFQYYAVIKVDNYSLERSDLDVKRIKLSFPVKDNKSWDINMLNSQETQYGFYQNTDGLYRIKDSLFSETVIVNLGDQEDIIFTIFEEEVYARGIGLISRKFRDIETQPGKYKDGIEYTKTIISSNW
;
A
#
# COMPACT_ATOMS: atom_id res chain seq x y z
N MET A 1 -75.79 -16.91 -0.39
CA MET A 1 -74.60 -16.56 -1.20
C MET A 1 -74.37 -15.07 -1.08
N MET A 2 -73.33 -14.65 -0.36
CA MET A 2 -73.06 -13.24 -0.08
C MET A 2 -72.21 -12.66 -1.23
N LYS A 3 -72.71 -11.65 -1.93
CA LYS A 3 -71.99 -11.01 -3.05
C LYS A 3 -70.91 -10.10 -2.47
N LEU A 4 -69.64 -10.48 -2.66
CA LEU A 4 -68.50 -9.67 -2.28
C LEU A 4 -68.46 -8.39 -3.14
N ASN A 5 -68.30 -7.24 -2.51
CA ASN A 5 -68.33 -5.93 -3.16
C ASN A 5 -66.99 -5.67 -3.89
N PRO A 6 -66.96 -5.48 -5.22
CA PRO A 6 -65.72 -5.38 -6.00
C PRO A 6 -64.82 -4.21 -5.58
N VAL A 7 -65.39 -3.18 -4.95
CA VAL A 7 -64.63 -2.01 -4.44
C VAL A 7 -63.72 -2.39 -3.26
N ILE A 8 -64.15 -3.32 -2.40
CA ILE A 8 -63.35 -3.79 -1.26
C ILE A 8 -62.17 -4.64 -1.74
N PHE A 9 -62.36 -5.38 -2.83
CA PHE A 9 -61.31 -6.20 -3.42
C PHE A 9 -60.19 -5.37 -4.06
N ILE A 10 -60.54 -4.25 -4.71
CA ILE A 10 -59.57 -3.31 -5.29
C ILE A 10 -58.74 -2.63 -4.20
N PHE A 11 -59.35 -2.28 -3.06
CA PHE A 11 -58.64 -1.68 -1.93
C PHE A 11 -57.65 -2.66 -1.28
N PHE A 12 -58.02 -3.94 -1.16
CA PHE A 12 -57.11 -4.98 -0.68
C PHE A 12 -55.95 -5.26 -1.65
N LEU A 13 -56.20 -5.20 -2.96
CA LEU A 13 -55.18 -5.40 -3.99
C LEU A 13 -54.16 -4.25 -4.02
N GLN A 14 -54.59 -3.02 -3.73
CA GLN A 14 -53.70 -1.86 -3.64
C GLN A 14 -52.80 -1.93 -2.39
N VAL A 15 -53.30 -2.43 -1.26
CA VAL A 15 -52.48 -2.61 -0.03
C VAL A 15 -51.45 -3.73 -0.21
N LEU A 16 -51.75 -4.79 -0.98
CA LEU A 16 -50.83 -5.87 -1.30
C LEU A 16 -49.70 -5.48 -2.27
N LEU A 17 -49.88 -4.44 -3.09
CA LEU A 17 -48.85 -3.95 -4.02
C LEU A 17 -47.84 -2.98 -3.38
N PHE A 18 -48.10 -2.49 -2.17
CA PHE A 18 -47.15 -1.64 -1.42
C PHE A 18 -46.21 -2.43 -0.48
N SER A 19 -46.37 -3.75 -0.34
CA SER A 19 -45.52 -4.60 0.52
C SER A 19 -44.31 -5.23 -0.19
N TRP A 20 -44.12 -5.00 -1.50
CA TRP A 20 -42.93 -5.42 -2.24
C TRP A 20 -42.03 -4.22 -2.53
N GLY A 21 -41.46 -3.66 -1.47
CA GLY A 21 -40.66 -2.45 -1.55
C GLY A 21 -39.57 -2.37 -0.50
N CYS A 22 -38.91 -3.48 -0.19
CA CYS A 22 -37.60 -3.45 0.44
C CYS A 22 -36.86 -4.72 0.06
N GLY A 23 -36.35 -4.75 -1.17
CA GLY A 23 -35.25 -5.67 -1.46
C GLY A 23 -34.11 -5.22 -0.55
N GLU A 24 -33.69 -6.09 0.37
CA GLU A 24 -32.46 -5.87 1.11
C GLU A 24 -31.39 -5.55 0.08
N THR A 25 -30.94 -4.30 0.04
CA THR A 25 -29.78 -3.91 -0.73
C THR A 25 -28.68 -4.82 -0.23
N GLY A 26 -28.30 -5.80 -1.06
CA GLY A 26 -27.35 -6.82 -0.69
C GLY A 26 -26.22 -6.13 0.04
N LYS A 27 -25.99 -6.50 1.31
CA LYS A 27 -24.86 -5.98 2.08
C LYS A 27 -23.68 -6.00 1.12
N LEU A 28 -23.10 -4.85 0.82
CA LEU A 28 -21.83 -4.80 0.12
C LEU A 28 -20.87 -5.59 1.01
N VAL A 29 -20.69 -6.87 0.68
CA VAL A 29 -19.71 -7.73 1.33
C VAL A 29 -18.39 -7.24 0.80
N TYR A 30 -17.86 -6.23 1.47
CA TYR A 30 -16.49 -5.84 1.24
C TYR A 30 -15.61 -7.01 1.68
N PRO A 31 -14.73 -7.54 0.82
CA PRO A 31 -13.75 -8.54 1.26
C PRO A 31 -12.99 -7.97 2.45
N SER A 32 -12.75 -8.79 3.48
CA SER A 32 -12.20 -8.33 4.77
C SER A 32 -10.97 -7.45 4.55
N LYS A 33 -11.12 -6.17 4.88
CA LYS A 33 -10.37 -5.02 4.33
C LYS A 33 -8.95 -4.83 4.87
N ALA A 34 -8.38 -5.81 5.57
CA ALA A 34 -7.02 -5.79 6.13
C ALA A 34 -6.09 -6.86 5.51
N SER A 35 -6.45 -7.46 4.38
CA SER A 35 -5.71 -8.61 3.82
C SER A 35 -4.37 -8.25 3.17
N PHE A 36 -4.08 -6.98 2.90
CA PHE A 36 -2.86 -6.60 2.18
C PHE A 36 -1.60 -6.73 3.02
N TYR A 37 -1.71 -6.56 4.33
CA TYR A 37 -0.58 -6.69 5.23
C TYR A 37 -1.01 -7.59 6.39
N PRO A 38 -0.92 -8.92 6.24
CA PRO A 38 -1.19 -9.79 7.37
C PRO A 38 -0.19 -9.50 8.48
N THR A 39 -0.64 -9.63 9.73
CA THR A 39 0.12 -9.17 10.90
C THR A 39 0.22 -10.30 11.92
N LYS A 40 1.13 -11.24 11.63
CA LYS A 40 1.41 -12.39 12.47
C LYS A 40 2.87 -12.33 12.91
N LYS A 41 3.11 -12.53 14.20
CA LYS A 41 4.45 -12.59 14.80
C LYS A 41 5.36 -13.56 14.04
N ASP A 42 6.63 -13.20 13.94
CA ASP A 42 7.74 -13.95 13.32
C ASP A 42 7.60 -14.13 11.78
N LYS A 43 6.63 -13.43 11.18
CA LYS A 43 6.57 -13.29 9.72
C LYS A 43 7.55 -12.22 9.27
N PHE A 44 8.18 -12.44 8.11
CA PHE A 44 9.17 -11.53 7.57
C PHE A 44 9.06 -11.41 6.05
N ILE A 45 9.60 -10.29 5.55
CA ILE A 45 9.83 -10.06 4.12
C ILE A 45 11.29 -9.64 3.97
N ILE A 46 11.97 -10.24 2.99
CA ILE A 46 13.34 -9.87 2.60
C ILE A 46 13.26 -9.17 1.24
N TYR A 47 13.96 -8.05 1.13
CA TYR A 47 14.06 -7.24 -0.07
C TYR A 47 15.53 -7.12 -0.52
N SER A 48 15.75 -7.06 -1.83
CA SER A 48 16.93 -6.41 -2.41
C SER A 48 16.68 -4.90 -2.46
N TYR A 49 17.70 -4.12 -2.14
CA TYR A 49 17.70 -2.67 -2.28
C TYR A 49 18.91 -2.26 -3.12
N GLU A 50 18.68 -1.47 -4.16
CA GLU A 50 19.70 -0.89 -5.01
C GLU A 50 19.41 0.60 -5.16
N GLU A 51 20.41 1.42 -4.86
CA GLU A 51 20.33 2.88 -4.87
C GLU A 51 21.49 3.46 -5.66
N PHE A 52 21.18 4.48 -6.46
CA PHE A 52 22.13 5.29 -7.20
C PHE A 52 22.04 6.71 -6.68
N ASN A 53 23.18 7.25 -6.25
CA ASN A 53 23.33 8.63 -5.84
C ASN A 53 24.18 9.35 -6.89
N HIS A 54 23.59 10.36 -7.54
CA HIS A 54 24.22 11.12 -8.61
C HIS A 54 24.72 12.44 -8.06
N ASP A 55 26.00 12.73 -8.33
CA ASP A 55 26.65 13.98 -7.94
C ASP A 55 27.04 14.76 -9.20
N ALA A 56 26.34 15.86 -9.46
CA ALA A 56 26.61 16.70 -10.61
C ALA A 56 27.97 17.43 -10.55
N PHE A 57 28.44 17.76 -9.34
CA PHE A 57 29.71 18.47 -9.15
C PHE A 57 30.91 17.58 -9.46
N ASN A 58 30.88 16.34 -8.95
CA ASN A 58 31.92 15.35 -9.19
C ASN A 58 31.73 14.58 -10.50
N SER A 59 30.57 14.75 -11.17
CA SER A 59 30.20 14.01 -12.38
C SER A 59 30.30 12.50 -12.17
N SER A 60 29.85 12.03 -11.01
CA SER A 60 29.95 10.63 -10.57
C SER A 60 28.60 10.07 -10.18
N THR A 61 28.52 8.75 -10.11
CA THR A 61 27.36 8.04 -9.58
C THR A 61 27.86 6.94 -8.67
N ASP A 62 27.46 7.02 -7.41
CA ASP A 62 27.74 5.98 -6.43
C ASP A 62 26.56 5.01 -6.39
N THR A 63 26.87 3.72 -6.41
CA THR A 63 25.86 2.65 -6.35
C THR A 63 25.99 1.91 -5.03
N THR A 64 24.88 1.79 -4.31
CA THR A 64 24.79 1.09 -3.04
C THR A 64 23.77 -0.04 -3.15
N THR A 65 24.20 -1.27 -2.84
CA THR A 65 23.35 -2.45 -2.87
C THR A 65 23.38 -3.15 -1.52
N TYR A 66 22.21 -3.45 -0.96
CA TYR A 66 22.08 -4.20 0.29
C TYR A 66 20.74 -4.92 0.36
N TRP A 67 20.55 -5.71 1.42
CA TRP A 67 19.33 -6.44 1.68
C TRP A 67 18.64 -5.90 2.92
N ILE A 68 17.31 -5.86 2.89
CA ILE A 68 16.49 -5.41 4.00
C ILE A 68 15.63 -6.59 4.44
N LYS A 69 15.63 -6.90 5.73
CA LYS A 69 14.68 -7.83 6.35
C LYS A 69 13.76 -7.05 7.28
N GLU A 70 12.47 -7.17 7.03
CA GLU A 70 11.44 -6.61 7.90
C GLU A 70 10.76 -7.77 8.62
N THR A 71 10.89 -7.85 9.95
CA THR A 71 10.31 -8.92 10.77
C THR A 71 9.22 -8.36 11.67
N ILE A 72 8.04 -8.97 11.65
CA ILE A 72 6.94 -8.64 12.57
C ILE A 72 7.25 -9.23 13.94
N GLU A 73 7.41 -8.34 14.92
CA GLU A 73 7.57 -8.73 16.32
C GLU A 73 6.22 -8.78 17.05
N THR A 74 6.24 -8.58 18.37
CA THR A 74 5.05 -8.78 19.22
C THR A 74 4.06 -7.64 19.01
N PRO A 75 2.75 -7.93 18.87
CA PRO A 75 1.73 -6.87 18.86
C PRO A 75 1.73 -6.12 20.18
N PHE A 76 1.46 -4.83 20.12
CA PHE A 76 1.25 -3.99 21.30
C PHE A 76 -0.03 -3.16 21.11
N ILE A 77 -0.61 -2.74 22.23
CA ILE A 77 -1.76 -1.84 22.23
C ILE A 77 -1.21 -0.42 22.18
N ASP A 78 -1.60 0.35 21.17
CA ASP A 78 -1.21 1.74 21.05
C ASP A 78 -2.04 2.66 21.99
N GLN A 79 -1.74 3.96 21.95
CA GLN A 79 -2.43 4.97 22.76
C GLN A 79 -3.92 5.12 22.38
N GLU A 80 -4.29 4.71 21.17
CA GLU A 80 -5.65 4.74 20.63
C GLU A 80 -6.42 3.46 20.97
N LYS A 81 -5.78 2.52 21.68
CA LYS A 81 -6.29 1.18 22.07
C LYS A 81 -6.47 0.21 20.91
N ASP A 82 -5.78 0.44 19.79
CA ASP A 82 -5.78 -0.44 18.64
C ASP A 82 -4.55 -1.37 18.64
N SER A 83 -4.67 -2.49 17.92
CA SER A 83 -3.56 -3.42 17.73
C SER A 83 -2.55 -2.82 16.74
N SER A 84 -1.37 -2.49 17.24
CA SER A 84 -0.22 -2.07 16.47
C SER A 84 0.86 -3.15 16.51
N TYR A 85 1.73 -3.18 15.51
CA TYR A 85 2.75 -4.20 15.34
C TYR A 85 4.12 -3.53 15.20
N GLN A 86 5.07 -3.96 16.02
CA GLN A 86 6.46 -3.54 15.86
C GLN A 86 7.10 -4.32 14.72
N LEU A 87 7.74 -3.60 13.80
CA LEU A 87 8.58 -4.15 12.75
C LEU A 87 10.03 -3.94 13.14
N ARG A 88 10.80 -5.02 13.22
CA ARG A 88 12.25 -4.96 13.30
C ARG A 88 12.83 -4.87 11.89
N ILE A 89 13.66 -3.87 11.65
CA ILE A 89 14.34 -3.65 10.36
C ILE A 89 15.82 -3.98 10.53
N ASP A 90 16.28 -5.02 9.84
CA ASP A 90 17.68 -5.43 9.79
C ASP A 90 18.21 -5.27 8.36
N TYR A 91 19.46 -4.83 8.22
CA TYR A 91 20.17 -4.76 6.93
C TYR A 91 21.23 -5.85 6.84
N SER A 92 21.55 -6.23 5.61
CA SER A 92 22.68 -7.09 5.30
C SER A 92 23.42 -6.53 4.10
N TYR A 93 24.75 -6.49 4.19
CA TYR A 93 25.64 -6.01 3.12
C TYR A 93 26.39 -7.16 2.44
N ASP A 94 25.99 -8.40 2.72
CA ASP A 94 26.64 -9.64 2.31
C ASP A 94 25.62 -10.69 1.87
N GLU A 95 24.67 -10.28 1.04
CA GLU A 95 23.66 -11.16 0.42
C GLU A 95 22.76 -11.92 1.41
N GLY A 96 22.52 -11.35 2.59
CA GLY A 96 21.67 -11.93 3.62
C GLY A 96 22.36 -12.91 4.57
N LEU A 97 23.70 -13.01 4.52
CA LEU A 97 24.48 -13.88 5.40
C LEU A 97 24.54 -13.35 6.85
N ASN A 98 24.78 -12.04 7.03
CA ASN A 98 24.77 -11.37 8.32
C ASN A 98 23.74 -10.25 8.36
N TRP A 99 22.92 -10.22 9.42
CA TRP A 99 21.85 -9.24 9.62
C TRP A 99 22.19 -8.29 10.77
N GLU A 100 22.25 -7.01 10.47
CA GLU A 100 22.54 -5.93 11.41
C GLU A 100 21.27 -5.12 11.67
N PHE A 101 20.86 -5.06 12.94
CA PHE A 101 19.72 -4.25 13.37
C PHE A 101 19.95 -2.77 13.03
N GLN A 102 18.93 -2.12 12.46
CA GLN A 102 18.96 -0.70 12.13
C GLN A 102 18.01 0.10 13.02
N TYR A 103 16.71 -0.19 12.94
CA TYR A 103 15.68 0.52 13.67
C TYR A 103 14.39 -0.30 13.77
N TYR A 104 13.46 0.21 14.58
CA TYR A 104 12.09 -0.29 14.62
C TYR A 104 11.16 0.63 13.85
N ALA A 105 10.23 0.04 13.10
CA ALA A 105 9.07 0.70 12.55
C ALA A 105 7.80 0.19 13.25
N VAL A 106 6.68 0.89 13.06
CA VAL A 106 5.37 0.47 13.56
C VAL A 106 4.40 0.36 12.40
N ILE A 107 3.63 -0.72 12.36
CA ILE A 107 2.50 -0.92 11.45
C ILE A 107 1.21 -0.91 12.26
N LYS A 108 0.24 -0.13 11.79
CA LYS A 108 -1.15 -0.19 12.24
C LYS A 108 -2.03 -0.53 11.05
N VAL A 109 -2.90 -1.52 11.21
CA VAL A 109 -3.86 -1.92 10.19
C VAL A 109 -5.24 -1.93 10.83
N ASP A 110 -6.15 -1.15 10.29
CA ASP A 110 -7.54 -1.12 10.72
C ASP A 110 -8.51 -1.24 9.52
N ASN A 111 -9.77 -0.83 9.71
CA ASN A 111 -10.79 -0.90 8.67
C ASN A 111 -10.63 0.16 7.55
N TYR A 112 -9.79 1.16 7.78
CA TYR A 112 -9.69 2.39 6.98
C TYR A 112 -8.30 2.58 6.37
N SER A 113 -7.24 2.08 7.01
CA SER A 113 -5.87 2.32 6.55
C SER A 113 -4.90 1.19 6.90
N LEU A 114 -3.83 1.12 6.08
CA LEU A 114 -2.53 0.59 6.46
C LEU A 114 -1.63 1.80 6.75
N GLU A 115 -1.24 1.96 8.00
CA GLU A 115 -0.34 3.02 8.45
C GLU A 115 1.02 2.43 8.79
N ARG A 116 2.08 3.14 8.41
CA ARG A 116 3.45 2.81 8.78
C ARG A 116 4.14 4.03 9.37
N SER A 117 4.78 3.85 10.52
CA SER A 117 5.65 4.84 11.13
C SER A 117 7.09 4.35 11.08
N ASP A 118 7.94 5.02 10.31
CA ASP A 118 9.39 4.82 10.31
C ASP A 118 10.03 6.08 10.89
N LEU A 119 10.91 5.94 11.88
CA LEU A 119 11.68 7.05 12.47
C LEU A 119 10.80 8.28 12.81
N ASP A 120 9.71 8.04 13.53
CA ASP A 120 8.70 9.03 13.94
C ASP A 120 7.91 9.72 12.82
N VAL A 121 8.05 9.27 11.57
CA VAL A 121 7.25 9.75 10.44
C VAL A 121 6.16 8.74 10.10
N LYS A 122 4.92 9.03 10.51
CA LYS A 122 3.73 8.23 10.19
C LYS A 122 3.21 8.54 8.79
N ARG A 123 3.01 7.53 7.95
CA ARG A 123 2.41 7.64 6.61
C ARG A 123 1.27 6.65 6.40
N ILE A 124 0.23 7.08 5.69
CA ILE A 124 -0.86 6.21 5.25
C ILE A 124 -0.44 5.52 3.95
N LYS A 125 0.01 4.27 4.06
CA LYS A 125 0.50 3.46 2.94
C LYS A 125 -0.62 2.92 2.05
N LEU A 126 -1.74 2.53 2.65
CA LEU A 126 -2.97 2.20 1.92
C LEU A 126 -4.16 2.86 2.61
N SER A 127 -5.10 3.38 1.83
CA SER A 127 -6.41 3.82 2.32
C SER A 127 -7.49 2.87 1.82
N PHE A 128 -8.20 2.21 2.73
CA PHE A 128 -9.26 1.26 2.41
C PHE A 128 -10.62 1.93 2.14
N PRO A 129 -11.46 1.37 1.26
CA PRO A 129 -11.18 0.23 0.37
C PRO A 129 -10.15 0.59 -0.71
N VAL A 130 -9.34 -0.41 -1.10
CA VAL A 130 -8.49 -0.34 -2.30
C VAL A 130 -9.40 -0.39 -3.52
N LYS A 131 -9.33 0.64 -4.38
CA LYS A 131 -10.15 0.77 -5.58
C LYS A 131 -9.45 1.71 -6.56
N ASP A 132 -9.43 1.36 -7.84
CA ASP A 132 -8.87 2.22 -8.89
C ASP A 132 -9.39 3.66 -8.83
N ASN A 133 -8.49 4.60 -9.12
CA ASN A 133 -8.73 6.06 -9.14
C ASN A 133 -9.08 6.67 -7.78
N LYS A 134 -9.05 5.90 -6.68
CA LYS A 134 -9.10 6.50 -5.35
C LYS A 134 -7.75 7.12 -5.02
N SER A 135 -7.79 8.31 -4.43
CA SER A 135 -6.63 9.00 -3.90
C SER A 135 -6.78 9.37 -2.43
N TRP A 136 -5.66 9.61 -1.77
CA TRP A 136 -5.58 10.12 -0.40
C TRP A 136 -4.26 10.86 -0.21
N ASP A 137 -4.19 11.71 0.82
CA ASP A 137 -2.93 12.31 1.25
C ASP A 137 -2.17 11.31 2.14
N ILE A 138 -1.00 10.85 1.67
CA ILE A 138 -0.18 9.89 2.42
C ILE A 138 0.44 10.52 3.68
N ASN A 139 0.57 11.84 3.70
CA ASN A 139 1.15 12.62 4.78
C ASN A 139 0.08 13.22 5.71
N MET A 140 -1.19 12.87 5.54
CA MET A 140 -2.32 13.39 6.34
C MET A 140 -2.13 13.30 7.86
N LEU A 141 -1.29 12.37 8.34
CA LEU A 141 -1.03 12.13 9.77
C LEU A 141 0.36 12.61 10.23
N ASN A 142 1.06 13.42 9.44
CA ASN A 142 2.35 13.99 9.79
C ASN A 142 2.45 15.47 9.34
N SER A 143 3.61 16.10 9.55
CA SER A 143 3.82 17.53 9.28
C SER A 143 4.54 17.82 7.96
N GLN A 144 4.68 16.83 7.07
CA GLN A 144 5.25 17.00 5.73
C GLN A 144 4.20 17.58 4.78
N GLU A 145 4.65 18.13 3.66
CA GLU A 145 3.78 18.62 2.60
C GLU A 145 2.83 17.51 2.09
N THR A 146 1.62 17.90 1.68
CA THR A 146 0.64 16.97 1.12
C THR A 146 1.25 16.24 -0.08
N GLN A 147 1.22 14.91 -0.02
CA GLN A 147 1.62 14.05 -1.12
C GLN A 147 0.46 13.10 -1.41
N TYR A 148 -0.08 13.19 -2.63
CA TYR A 148 -1.21 12.36 -3.03
C TYR A 148 -0.74 11.00 -3.51
N GLY A 149 -1.31 9.94 -2.94
CA GLY A 149 -1.24 8.60 -3.51
C GLY A 149 -2.47 8.29 -4.35
N PHE A 150 -2.28 7.55 -5.44
CA PHE A 150 -3.34 7.13 -6.36
C PHE A 150 -3.28 5.62 -6.61
N TYR A 151 -4.43 4.95 -6.50
CA TYR A 151 -4.52 3.54 -6.88
C TYR A 151 -4.65 3.35 -8.39
N GLN A 152 -3.85 2.41 -8.89
CA GLN A 152 -3.87 1.92 -10.26
C GLN A 152 -3.79 0.39 -10.28
N ASN A 153 -4.37 -0.21 -11.32
CA ASN A 153 -4.30 -1.65 -11.58
C ASN A 153 -4.69 -2.50 -10.35
N THR A 154 -5.78 -2.13 -9.67
CA THR A 154 -6.27 -2.87 -8.50
C THR A 154 -6.72 -4.30 -8.86
N ASP A 155 -6.41 -5.24 -7.97
CA ASP A 155 -6.60 -6.69 -8.17
C ASP A 155 -5.93 -7.22 -9.45
N GLY A 156 -4.87 -6.55 -9.89
CA GLY A 156 -4.12 -6.88 -11.09
C GLY A 156 -3.04 -7.95 -10.87
N LEU A 157 -2.61 -8.58 -11.96
CA LEU A 157 -1.43 -9.43 -11.98
C LEU A 157 -0.17 -8.57 -11.96
N TYR A 158 0.83 -8.96 -11.18
CA TYR A 158 2.16 -8.33 -11.21
C TYR A 158 3.25 -9.40 -11.22
N ARG A 159 4.26 -9.24 -12.08
CA ARG A 159 5.37 -10.18 -12.22
C ARG A 159 6.67 -9.53 -11.80
N ILE A 160 7.42 -10.20 -10.92
CA ILE A 160 8.77 -9.83 -10.52
C ILE A 160 9.66 -11.03 -10.81
N LYS A 161 10.55 -10.89 -11.81
CA LYS A 161 11.39 -11.99 -12.32
C LYS A 161 10.50 -13.22 -12.64
N ASP A 162 10.73 -14.35 -11.96
CA ASP A 162 10.01 -15.61 -12.16
C ASP A 162 8.75 -15.74 -11.27
N SER A 163 8.52 -14.81 -10.34
CA SER A 163 7.37 -14.84 -9.42
C SER A 163 6.18 -14.07 -10.00
N LEU A 164 4.99 -14.68 -9.92
CA LEU A 164 3.71 -14.07 -10.32
C LEU A 164 2.83 -13.84 -9.09
N PHE A 165 2.40 -12.61 -8.89
CA PHE A 165 1.45 -12.21 -7.85
C PHE A 165 0.09 -11.95 -8.49
N SER A 166 -0.94 -12.66 -8.02
CA SER A 166 -2.25 -12.70 -8.68
C SER A 166 -3.20 -11.57 -8.29
N GLU A 167 -3.01 -10.99 -7.11
CA GLU A 167 -3.87 -9.94 -6.57
C GLU A 167 -2.99 -8.81 -6.02
N THR A 168 -2.78 -7.79 -6.84
CA THR A 168 -1.92 -6.67 -6.49
C THR A 168 -2.61 -5.32 -6.67
N VAL A 169 -2.00 -4.29 -6.12
CA VAL A 169 -2.36 -2.90 -6.37
C VAL A 169 -1.10 -2.07 -6.52
N ILE A 170 -1.12 -1.14 -7.48
CA ILE A 170 -0.09 -0.11 -7.65
C ILE A 170 -0.56 1.16 -6.96
N VAL A 171 0.33 1.76 -6.18
CA VAL A 171 0.19 3.08 -5.57
C VAL A 171 1.18 4.01 -6.24
N ASN A 172 0.68 4.93 -7.05
CA ASN A 172 1.47 5.99 -7.65
C ASN A 172 1.53 7.17 -6.67
N LEU A 173 2.72 7.61 -6.32
CA LEU A 173 3.02 8.65 -5.34
C LEU A 173 3.72 9.87 -5.96
N GLY A 174 4.05 9.80 -7.25
CA GLY A 174 4.71 10.82 -8.04
C GLY A 174 4.97 10.29 -9.45
N ASP A 175 4.62 11.07 -10.47
CA ASP A 175 4.81 10.72 -11.88
C ASP A 175 4.98 11.98 -12.73
N GLN A 176 6.00 12.76 -12.38
CA GLN A 176 6.39 13.97 -13.10
C GLN A 176 7.72 13.72 -13.78
N GLU A 177 7.77 13.80 -15.10
CA GLU A 177 8.99 13.64 -15.87
C GLU A 177 9.02 14.67 -17.00
N ASP A 178 10.06 15.50 -17.01
CA ASP A 178 10.41 16.38 -18.12
C ASP A 178 11.89 16.22 -18.50
N ILE A 179 12.37 17.05 -19.44
CA ILE A 179 13.75 16.96 -19.94
C ILE A 179 14.83 17.27 -18.90
N ILE A 180 14.46 17.95 -17.80
CA ILE A 180 15.33 18.41 -16.73
C ILE A 180 15.03 17.67 -15.42
N PHE A 181 13.76 17.51 -15.05
CA PHE A 181 13.37 16.94 -13.76
C PHE A 181 12.63 15.61 -13.90
N THR A 182 12.90 14.68 -12.99
CA THR A 182 12.08 13.49 -12.81
C THR A 182 11.78 13.29 -11.32
N ILE A 183 10.50 13.31 -10.99
CA ILE A 183 9.95 12.93 -9.70
C ILE A 183 9.02 11.75 -9.95
N PHE A 184 9.49 10.55 -9.63
CA PHE A 184 8.76 9.31 -9.81
C PHE A 184 8.77 8.50 -8.52
N GLU A 185 7.60 8.09 -8.05
CA GLU A 185 7.49 7.19 -6.91
C GLU A 185 6.32 6.23 -7.09
N GLU A 186 6.61 4.94 -6.99
CA GLU A 186 5.65 3.85 -7.19
C GLU A 186 5.85 2.78 -6.11
N GLU A 187 4.78 2.37 -5.45
CA GLU A 187 4.75 1.22 -4.54
C GLU A 187 3.77 0.17 -5.07
N VAL A 188 4.15 -1.11 -5.03
CA VAL A 188 3.30 -2.24 -5.44
C VAL A 188 3.06 -3.14 -4.24
N TYR A 189 1.79 -3.39 -3.93
CA TYR A 189 1.37 -4.23 -2.82
C TYR A 189 0.69 -5.49 -3.33
N ALA A 190 1.08 -6.66 -2.80
CA ALA A 190 0.40 -7.92 -3.04
C ALA A 190 -0.48 -8.31 -1.84
N ARG A 191 -1.70 -8.76 -2.13
CA ARG A 191 -2.63 -9.26 -1.12
C ARG A 191 -1.99 -10.46 -0.38
N GLY A 192 -2.06 -10.45 0.94
CA GLY A 192 -1.52 -11.51 1.79
C GLY A 192 -0.01 -11.41 2.06
N ILE A 193 0.69 -10.42 1.50
CA ILE A 193 2.14 -10.28 1.62
C ILE A 193 2.51 -8.89 2.14
N GLY A 194 2.05 -7.84 1.47
CA GLY A 194 2.44 -6.46 1.75
C GLY A 194 3.15 -5.83 0.56
N LEU A 195 4.10 -4.93 0.85
CA LEU A 195 4.91 -4.29 -0.19
C LEU A 195 5.76 -5.36 -0.90
N ILE A 196 5.73 -5.38 -2.23
CA ILE A 196 6.54 -6.29 -3.05
C ILE A 196 7.53 -5.55 -3.94
N SER A 197 7.27 -4.30 -4.27
CA SER A 197 8.17 -3.45 -5.03
C SER A 197 7.97 -1.98 -4.65
N ARG A 198 9.06 -1.22 -4.57
CA ARG A 198 9.04 0.24 -4.52
C ARG A 198 10.12 0.77 -5.45
N LYS A 199 9.79 1.81 -6.20
CA LYS A 199 10.71 2.56 -7.05
C LYS A 199 10.60 4.03 -6.69
N PHE A 200 11.73 4.71 -6.65
CA PHE A 200 11.81 6.13 -6.38
C PHE A 200 12.86 6.76 -7.27
N ARG A 201 12.58 7.93 -7.81
CA ARG A 201 13.51 8.80 -8.53
C ARG A 201 13.17 10.24 -8.18
N ASP A 202 14.14 10.97 -7.69
CA ASP A 202 14.12 12.42 -7.58
C ASP A 202 15.45 12.91 -8.15
N ILE A 203 15.43 13.22 -9.44
CA ILE A 203 16.64 13.51 -10.23
C ILE A 203 16.48 14.79 -11.02
N GLU A 204 17.57 15.54 -11.09
CA GLU A 204 17.76 16.66 -12.00
C GLU A 204 18.82 16.27 -13.03
N THR A 205 18.53 16.45 -14.31
CA THR A 205 19.42 16.08 -15.41
C THR A 205 19.53 17.23 -16.40
N GLN A 206 20.74 17.54 -16.83
CA GLN A 206 20.93 18.27 -18.08
C GLN A 206 21.55 17.30 -19.09
N PRO A 207 20.80 16.87 -20.13
CA PRO A 207 21.28 15.87 -21.10
C PRO A 207 22.65 16.22 -21.66
N GLY A 208 23.60 15.29 -21.53
CA GLY A 208 24.99 15.44 -22.00
C GLY A 208 25.88 16.30 -21.12
N LYS A 209 25.43 16.73 -19.92
CA LYS A 209 26.22 17.58 -19.02
C LYS A 209 26.27 17.05 -17.59
N TYR A 210 25.13 16.88 -16.91
CA TYR A 210 25.12 16.38 -15.53
C TYR A 210 23.83 15.61 -15.21
N LYS A 211 23.92 14.80 -14.15
CA LYS A 211 22.81 14.16 -13.45
C LYS A 211 23.06 14.35 -11.95
N ASP A 212 22.04 14.75 -11.21
CA ASP A 212 22.06 14.97 -9.77
C ASP A 212 20.83 14.32 -9.14
N GLY A 213 20.93 13.94 -7.88
CA GLY A 213 19.80 13.38 -7.12
C GLY A 213 19.91 11.88 -6.88
N ILE A 214 18.78 11.25 -6.57
CA ILE A 214 18.75 9.88 -6.07
C ILE A 214 17.68 9.04 -6.79
N GLU A 215 18.03 7.80 -7.08
CA GLU A 215 17.09 6.79 -7.53
C GLU A 215 17.32 5.48 -6.78
N TYR A 216 16.26 4.79 -6.39
CA TYR A 216 16.37 3.47 -5.78
C TYR A 216 15.24 2.54 -6.17
N THR A 217 15.54 1.25 -6.10
CA THR A 217 14.57 0.17 -6.21
C THR A 217 14.67 -0.75 -5.01
N LYS A 218 13.53 -1.01 -4.37
CA LYS A 218 13.34 -2.03 -3.34
C LYS A 218 12.44 -3.12 -3.92
N THR A 219 12.91 -4.37 -3.98
CA THR A 219 12.17 -5.47 -4.59
C THR A 219 12.18 -6.68 -3.68
N ILE A 220 11.02 -7.34 -3.51
CA ILE A 220 10.92 -8.57 -2.73
C ILE A 220 11.81 -9.67 -3.31
N ILE A 221 12.54 -10.35 -2.43
CA ILE A 221 13.28 -11.57 -2.74
C ILE A 221 12.48 -12.78 -2.24
N SER A 222 12.08 -12.72 -0.97
CA SER A 222 11.38 -13.82 -0.33
C SER A 222 10.55 -13.32 0.84
N SER A 223 9.60 -14.15 1.23
CA SER A 223 8.84 -14.00 2.45
C SER A 223 8.45 -15.38 2.96
N ASN A 224 8.16 -15.48 4.27
CA ASN A 224 7.59 -16.68 4.86
C ASN A 224 6.07 -16.59 5.05
N TRP A 225 5.40 -15.66 4.36
CA TRP A 225 3.94 -15.50 4.39
C TRP A 225 3.20 -16.78 3.97
#